data_AF-A0A962XE66-F1
#
_entry.id   AF-A0A962XE66-F1
#
_cell.length_a   1.000
_cell.length_b   1.000
_cell.length_c   1.000
_cell.angle_alpha   90.00
_cell.angle_beta   90.00
_cell.angle_gamma   90.00
#
_symmetry.space_group_name_H-M   'P 1'
#
loop_
_entity.id
_entity.type
_entity.pdbx_description
1 polymer ?
#
loop_
_entity_poly.entity_id
_entity_poly.type
_entity_poly.pdbx_seq_one_letter_code
_entity_poly.pdbx_strand_id
1 'polypeptide(L)'
;IRTRQTGLGDWLRDADRDGSLTVPDPQWAADQLMGQLKSFAFWPHMVGGQAVPDADERARIVERTVDMMLAQYGRGLPATDGQATMPSG
;
A
#
# COMPACT_ATOMS: atom_id res chain seq x y z
N ILE A 1 -8.45 -17.62 15.83
CA ILE A 1 -7.05 -17.18 16.05
C ILE A 1 -6.70 -16.20 14.92
N ARG A 2 -6.81 -14.89 15.14
CA ARG A 2 -6.47 -13.85 14.15
C ARG A 2 -5.84 -12.66 14.90
N THR A 3 -4.75 -12.93 15.60
CA THR A 3 -4.18 -12.00 16.60
C THR A 3 -2.89 -11.33 16.12
N ARG A 4 -2.56 -11.34 14.82
CA ARG A 4 -1.25 -10.86 14.32
C ARG A 4 -1.24 -9.59 13.46
N GLN A 5 -2.39 -9.01 13.12
CA GLN A 5 -2.45 -7.75 12.35
C GLN A 5 -2.96 -6.57 13.18
N THR A 6 -2.91 -6.71 14.50
CA THR A 6 -3.33 -5.66 15.44
C THR A 6 -2.57 -4.36 15.18
N GLY A 7 -1.23 -4.40 15.13
CA GLY A 7 -0.41 -3.18 14.99
C GLY A 7 -0.70 -2.34 13.75
N LEU A 8 -0.82 -2.97 12.57
CA LEU A 8 -1.12 -2.23 11.33
C LEU A 8 -2.57 -1.72 11.33
N GLY A 9 -3.53 -2.55 11.75
CA GLY A 9 -4.93 -2.12 11.83
C GLY A 9 -5.16 -1.06 12.91
N ASP A 10 -4.39 -1.07 13.99
CA ASP A 10 -4.41 -0.04 15.03
C ASP A 10 -3.82 1.27 14.49
N TRP A 11 -2.69 1.22 13.77
CA TRP A 11 -2.12 2.38 13.08
C TRP A 11 -3.08 2.97 12.05
N LEU A 12 -3.76 2.14 11.25
CA LEU A 12 -4.76 2.60 10.27
C LEU A 12 -6.00 3.21 10.94
N ARG A 13 -6.41 2.69 12.10
CA ARG A 13 -7.50 3.27 12.89
C ARG A 13 -7.12 4.65 13.44
N ASP A 14 -5.90 4.79 13.93
CA ASP A 14 -5.39 6.07 14.41
C ASP A 14 -5.26 7.08 13.25
N ALA A 15 -4.77 6.63 12.09
CA ALA A 15 -4.65 7.44 10.88
C ALA A 15 -6.02 7.94 10.36
N ASP A 16 -7.06 7.11 10.44
CA ASP A 16 -8.45 7.47 10.11
C ASP A 16 -9.03 8.46 11.13
N ARG A 17 -8.83 8.22 12.44
CA ARG A 17 -9.28 9.14 13.50
C ARG A 17 -8.64 10.52 13.40
N ASP A 18 -7.36 10.57 13.07
CA ASP A 18 -6.61 11.83 12.86
C ASP A 18 -6.94 12.45 11.49
N GLY A 19 -7.72 11.74 10.67
CA GLY A 19 -8.12 12.12 9.33
C GLY A 19 -6.97 12.09 8.31
N SER A 20 -5.78 11.62 8.64
CA SER A 20 -4.72 11.50 7.62
C SER A 20 -5.10 10.56 6.47
N LEU A 21 -5.96 9.56 6.74
CA LEU A 21 -6.53 8.62 5.78
C LEU A 21 -8.06 8.54 5.96
N THR A 22 -8.76 7.94 5.00
CA THR A 22 -10.17 7.54 5.11
C THR A 22 -10.22 6.01 5.04
N VAL A 23 -10.31 5.34 6.19
CA VAL A 23 -10.24 3.88 6.31
C VAL A 23 -11.44 3.34 7.12
N PRO A 24 -12.58 3.06 6.47
CA PRO A 24 -13.80 2.61 7.16
C PRO A 24 -13.65 1.26 7.88
N ASP A 25 -12.76 0.39 7.39
CA ASP A 25 -12.41 -0.88 8.02
C ASP A 25 -10.89 -1.03 8.11
N PRO A 26 -10.28 -0.65 9.24
CA PRO A 26 -8.83 -0.70 9.42
C PRO A 26 -8.23 -2.12 9.36
N GLN A 27 -8.99 -3.14 9.77
CA GLN A 27 -8.49 -4.52 9.74
C GLN A 27 -8.50 -5.06 8.31
N TRP A 28 -9.55 -4.75 7.55
CA TRP A 28 -9.61 -5.09 6.12
C TRP A 28 -8.53 -4.38 5.31
N ALA A 29 -8.29 -3.09 5.56
CA ALA A 29 -7.23 -2.35 4.91
C ALA A 29 -5.82 -2.89 5.25
N ALA A 30 -5.62 -3.34 6.50
CA ALA A 30 -4.40 -4.04 6.89
C ALA A 30 -4.22 -5.37 6.15
N ASP A 31 -5.29 -6.18 6.04
CA ASP A 31 -5.30 -7.43 5.28
C ASP A 31 -4.96 -7.18 3.80
N GLN A 32 -5.50 -6.12 3.19
CA GLN A 32 -5.23 -5.74 1.81
C GLN A 32 -3.76 -5.36 1.59
N LEU A 33 -3.21 -4.47 2.42
CA LEU A 33 -1.82 -4.04 2.31
C LEU A 33 -0.86 -5.24 2.41
N MET A 34 -1.09 -6.10 3.41
CA MET A 34 -0.28 -7.30 3.61
C MET A 34 -0.48 -8.33 2.50
N GLY A 35 -1.69 -8.44 1.95
CA GLY A 35 -1.99 -9.28 0.79
C GLY A 35 -1.22 -8.86 -0.45
N GLN A 36 -1.24 -7.56 -0.78
CA GLN A 36 -0.48 -6.99 -1.89
C GLN A 36 1.02 -7.23 -1.69
N LEU A 37 1.57 -6.90 -0.52
CA LEU A 37 3.00 -7.07 -0.25
C LEU A 37 3.43 -8.54 -0.39
N LYS A 38 2.67 -9.48 0.18
CA LYS A 38 2.99 -10.91 0.11
C LYS A 38 2.92 -11.46 -1.32
N SER A 39 2.05 -10.90 -2.16
CA SER A 39 1.88 -11.34 -3.55
C SER A 39 3.14 -11.14 -4.37
N PHE A 40 3.96 -10.14 -4.04
CA PHE A 40 5.20 -9.82 -4.75
C PHE A 40 6.47 -10.18 -3.98
N ALA A 41 6.48 -10.02 -2.66
CA ALA A 41 7.70 -10.17 -1.85
C ALA A 41 7.80 -11.50 -1.08
N PHE A 42 6.79 -12.38 -1.16
CA PHE A 42 6.75 -13.59 -0.33
C PHE A 42 6.38 -14.86 -1.12
N TRP A 43 5.18 -14.92 -1.69
CA TRP A 43 4.70 -16.12 -2.37
C TRP A 43 5.57 -16.55 -3.58
N PRO A 44 6.05 -15.62 -4.43
CA PRO A 44 6.94 -15.94 -5.55
C PRO A 44 8.19 -16.74 -5.15
N HIS A 45 8.79 -16.39 -4.01
CA HIS A 45 10.00 -17.04 -3.51
C HIS A 45 9.69 -18.30 -2.72
N MET A 46 8.61 -18.28 -1.94
CA MET A 46 8.22 -19.41 -1.09
C MET A 46 7.69 -20.59 -1.91
N VAL A 47 6.89 -20.32 -2.94
CA VAL A 47 6.19 -21.37 -3.71
C VAL A 47 6.74 -21.48 -5.13
N GLY A 48 7.16 -20.36 -5.72
CA GLY A 48 7.64 -20.31 -7.12
C GLY A 48 9.13 -20.57 -7.31
N GLY A 49 9.93 -20.68 -6.23
CA GLY A 49 11.37 -20.90 -6.32
C GLY A 49 12.16 -19.74 -6.93
N GLN A 50 11.55 -18.54 -7.03
CA GLN A 50 12.21 -17.35 -7.55
C GLN A 50 13.26 -16.84 -6.54
N ALA A 51 14.36 -16.27 -7.04
CA ALA A 51 15.37 -15.62 -6.21
C ALA A 51 14.77 -14.47 -5.40
N VAL A 52 15.18 -14.31 -4.14
CA VAL A 52 14.72 -13.23 -3.25
C VAL A 52 14.97 -11.88 -3.93
N PRO A 53 14.03 -10.90 -3.88
CA PRO A 53 14.19 -9.65 -4.59
C PRO A 53 15.38 -8.88 -4.03
N ASP A 54 16.14 -8.23 -4.90
CA ASP A 54 17.24 -7.37 -4.49
C ASP A 54 16.73 -6.06 -3.84
N ALA A 55 17.64 -5.15 -3.51
CA ALA A 55 17.26 -3.91 -2.82
C ALA A 55 16.34 -3.03 -3.67
N ASP A 56 16.60 -2.94 -4.98
CA ASP A 56 15.87 -2.07 -5.89
C ASP A 56 14.47 -2.63 -6.16
N GLU A 57 14.35 -3.95 -6.32
CA GLU A 57 13.06 -4.60 -6.51
C GLU A 57 12.21 -4.54 -5.23
N ARG A 58 12.81 -4.69 -4.04
CA ARG A 58 12.09 -4.48 -2.77
C ARG A 58 11.57 -3.05 -2.64
N ALA A 59 12.38 -2.05 -2.98
CA ALA A 59 11.96 -0.65 -2.95
C ALA A 59 10.76 -0.41 -3.88
N ARG A 60 10.85 -0.92 -5.11
CA ARG A 60 9.75 -0.83 -6.09
C ARG A 60 8.48 -1.50 -5.61
N ILE A 61 8.56 -2.70 -5.01
CA ILE A 61 7.39 -3.40 -4.47
C ILE A 61 6.71 -2.55 -3.38
N VAL A 62 7.50 -1.98 -2.46
CA VAL A 62 6.98 -1.14 -1.38
C VAL A 62 6.32 0.12 -1.93
N GLU A 63 7.01 0.86 -2.80
CA GLU A 63 6.47 2.08 -3.42
C GLU A 63 5.13 1.82 -4.10
N ARG A 64 5.03 0.80 -4.95
CA ARG A 64 3.79 0.48 -5.68
C ARG A 64 2.67 0.04 -4.77
N THR A 65 2.99 -0.74 -3.74
CA THR A 65 1.99 -1.18 -2.74
C THR A 65 1.45 0.01 -1.95
N VAL A 66 2.32 0.95 -1.57
CA VAL A 66 1.94 2.19 -0.87
C VAL A 66 1.13 3.12 -1.78
N ASP A 67 1.55 3.32 -3.03
CA ASP A 67 0.80 4.13 -4.01
C ASP A 67 -0.64 3.63 -4.15
N MET A 68 -0.84 2.31 -4.28
CA MET A 68 -2.16 1.71 -4.39
C MET A 68 -2.98 1.88 -3.10
N MET A 69 -2.36 1.71 -1.94
CA MET A 69 -2.99 1.95 -0.65
C MET A 69 -3.45 3.41 -0.50
N LEU A 70 -2.60 4.36 -0.86
CA LEU A 70 -2.91 5.79 -0.80
C LEU A 70 -3.92 6.22 -1.86
N ALA A 71 -3.94 5.59 -3.04
CA ALA A 71 -4.98 5.83 -4.02
C ALA A 71 -6.36 5.36 -3.52
N GLN A 72 -6.41 4.27 -2.76
CA GLN A 72 -7.65 3.70 -2.26
C GLN A 72 -8.18 4.40 -0.99
N TYR A 73 -7.29 4.80 -0.08
CA TYR A 73 -7.65 5.29 1.26
C TYR A 73 -7.06 6.66 1.60
N GLY A 74 -6.22 7.23 0.73
CA GLY A 74 -5.72 8.58 0.91
C GLY A 74 -6.87 9.58 0.87
N ARG A 75 -6.89 10.51 1.81
CA ARG A 75 -7.80 11.66 1.70
C ARG A 75 -7.32 12.51 0.56
N GLY A 76 -8.08 12.49 -0.54
CA GLY A 76 -7.94 13.35 -1.73
C GLY A 76 -6.57 13.98 -1.83
N LEU A 77 -5.55 13.20 -2.23
CA LEU A 77 -4.39 13.82 -2.84
C LEU A 77 -4.99 14.65 -3.98
N PRO A 78 -4.86 15.99 -4.01
CA PRO A 78 -5.11 16.70 -5.25
C PRO A 78 -4.30 15.95 -6.28
N ALA A 79 -4.97 15.48 -7.35
CA ALA A 79 -4.27 14.90 -8.49
C ALA A 79 -3.06 15.78 -8.72
N THR A 80 -1.86 15.22 -8.62
CA THR A 80 -0.64 15.99 -8.81
C THR A 80 -0.77 16.65 -10.17
N ASP A 81 -1.12 17.93 -10.17
CA ASP A 81 -1.17 18.79 -11.35
C ASP A 81 0.26 18.87 -11.85
N GLY A 82 0.59 17.94 -12.75
CA GLY A 82 1.96 17.73 -13.18
C GLY A 82 2.11 16.95 -14.47
N GLN A 83 1.02 16.62 -15.19
CA GLN A 83 1.12 16.10 -16.56
C GLN A 83 -0.20 16.12 -17.33
N ALA A 84 -0.68 17.32 -17.69
CA ALA A 84 -1.50 17.56 -18.89
C ALA A 84 -1.81 19.06 -19.09
N THR A 85 -0.81 19.89 -19.39
CA THR A 85 -1.04 21.10 -20.20
C THR A 85 0.25 21.46 -20.93
N MET A 86 0.45 20.88 -22.11
CA MET A 86 1.25 21.56 -23.13
C MET A 86 0.26 22.45 -23.90
N PRO A 87 0.34 23.78 -23.79
CA PRO A 87 -0.37 24.65 -24.72
C PRO A 87 0.27 24.52 -26.10
N SER A 88 -0.59 24.50 -27.12
CA SER A 88 -0.24 24.51 -28.53
C SER A 88 0.77 25.60 -28.88
N GLY A 89 1.71 25.24 -29.74
CA GLY A 89 2.58 26.11 -30.54
C GLY A 89 2.89 25.40 -31.84
#